data_AF-A0A6A6NXA3-F1
#
_entry.id   AF-A0A6A6NXA3-F1
#
_cell.length_a   1.000
_cell.length_b   1.000
_cell.length_c   1.000
_cell.angle_alpha   90.00
_cell.angle_beta   90.00
_cell.angle_gamma   90.00
#
_symmetry.space_group_name_H-M   'P 1'
#
loop_
_entity.id
_entity.type
_entity.pdbx_description
1 polymer ?
#
loop_
_entity_poly.entity_id
_entity_poly.type
_entity_poly.pdbx_seq_one_letter_code
_entity_poly.pdbx_strand_id
1 'polypeptide(L)'
;MFTLVSDFSKARAAVARIPGLLHLGSTRTLSGNGPSTGTIVSSRVEDDVEAKIESMVQSPKSNVNKGVGVQFQNVDFDYPARPDMRVLNGMDFEITPAGWTDRLMD
;
A
#
# COMPACT_ATOMS: atom_id res chain seq x y z
N MET A 1 -35.61 29.87 -5.40
CA MET A 1 -34.21 29.43 -5.57
C MET A 1 -33.84 28.60 -4.33
N PHE A 2 -33.81 27.26 -4.43
CA PHE A 2 -33.58 26.33 -3.30
C PHE A 2 -32.26 25.53 -3.49
N THR A 3 -31.17 26.24 -3.80
CA THR A 3 -29.86 25.63 -4.09
C THR A 3 -29.21 25.01 -2.84
N LEU A 4 -29.53 25.55 -1.66
CA LEU A 4 -29.00 25.05 -0.38
C LEU A 4 -29.40 23.60 -0.08
N VAL A 5 -30.59 23.17 -0.50
CA VAL A 5 -31.07 21.79 -0.25
C VAL A 5 -30.26 20.80 -1.09
N SER A 6 -30.00 21.12 -2.36
CA SER A 6 -29.15 20.29 -3.22
C SER A 6 -27.70 20.28 -2.75
N ASP A 7 -27.19 21.40 -2.23
CA ASP A 7 -25.81 21.48 -1.75
C ASP A 7 -25.63 20.71 -0.43
N PHE A 8 -26.59 20.81 0.49
CA PHE A 8 -26.59 20.04 1.73
C PHE A 8 -26.73 18.53 1.47
N SER A 9 -27.57 18.13 0.51
CA SER A 9 -27.71 16.72 0.13
C SER A 9 -26.41 16.15 -0.46
N LYS A 10 -25.67 16.94 -1.24
CA LYS A 10 -24.34 16.56 -1.77
C LYS A 10 -23.29 16.48 -0.66
N ALA A 11 -23.27 17.46 0.25
CA ALA A 11 -22.37 17.45 1.40
C ALA A 11 -22.61 16.22 2.31
N ARG A 12 -23.88 15.93 2.61
CA ARG A 12 -24.27 14.73 3.37
C ARG A 12 -23.83 13.44 2.67
N ALA A 13 -24.02 13.35 1.35
CA ALA A 13 -23.59 12.19 0.57
C ALA A 13 -22.06 12.01 0.57
N ALA A 14 -21.29 13.10 0.59
CA ALA A 14 -19.83 13.05 0.70
C ALA A 14 -19.37 12.58 2.10
N VAL A 15 -19.93 13.15 3.16
CA VAL A 15 -19.61 12.79 4.55
C VAL A 15 -19.97 11.34 4.85
N ALA A 16 -21.05 10.83 4.27
CA ALA A 16 -21.46 9.43 4.45
C ALA A 16 -20.41 8.40 3.96
N ARG A 17 -19.44 8.80 3.13
CA ARG A 17 -18.36 7.92 2.66
C ARG A 17 -17.20 7.79 3.65
N ILE A 18 -17.00 8.77 4.53
CA ILE A 18 -15.92 8.79 5.53
C ILE A 18 -15.92 7.54 6.41
N PRO A 19 -17.04 7.11 7.04
CA PRO A 19 -17.02 5.90 7.88
C PRO A 19 -16.67 4.64 7.08
N GLY A 20 -17.11 4.54 5.82
CA GLY A 20 -16.76 3.42 4.95
C GLY A 20 -15.26 3.36 4.66
N LEU A 21 -14.62 4.50 4.43
CA LEU A 21 -13.17 4.58 4.22
C LEU A 21 -12.37 4.29 5.49
N LEU A 22 -12.84 4.72 6.66
CA LEU A 22 -12.20 4.42 7.94
C LEU A 22 -12.29 2.93 8.30
N HIS A 23 -13.43 2.30 8.00
CA HIS A 23 -13.62 0.86 8.22
C HIS A 23 -12.90 -0.03 7.21
N LEU A 24 -12.53 0.50 6.04
CA LEU A 24 -11.78 -0.25 5.02
C LEU A 24 -10.34 -0.59 5.47
N GLY A 25 -9.87 0.05 6.54
CA GLY A 25 -8.54 -0.17 7.09
C GLY A 25 -7.44 0.45 6.24
N SER A 26 -6.25 0.56 6.83
CA SER A 26 -5.07 1.06 6.14
C SER A 26 -4.43 -0.06 5.33
N THR A 27 -4.24 0.11 4.02
CA THR A 27 -3.59 -0.88 3.14
C THR A 27 -2.08 -1.05 3.39
N ARG A 28 -1.54 -0.42 4.44
CA ARG A 28 -0.11 -0.41 4.79
C ARG A 28 0.39 -1.75 5.34
N THR A 29 -0.51 -2.64 5.78
CA THR A 29 -0.18 -3.95 6.33
C THR A 29 -0.23 -5.08 5.29
N LEU A 30 -0.46 -4.78 4.01
CA LEU A 30 -0.38 -5.77 2.92
C LEU A 30 1.08 -6.15 2.57
N SER A 31 2.06 -5.53 3.25
CA SER A 31 3.46 -5.94 3.26
C SER A 31 3.70 -6.97 4.37
N GLY A 32 3.14 -8.18 4.24
CA GLY A 32 3.40 -9.26 5.20
C GLY A 32 2.43 -10.44 5.03
N ASN A 33 2.98 -11.61 4.68
CA ASN A 33 2.26 -12.86 4.41
C ASN A 33 1.40 -13.34 5.62
N GLY A 34 0.12 -13.66 5.39
CA GLY A 34 -0.63 -14.63 6.22
C GLY A 34 -2.08 -14.26 6.57
N PRO A 35 -2.96 -15.26 6.81
CA PRO A 35 -4.42 -15.15 6.64
C PRO A 35 -5.16 -14.50 7.82
N SER A 36 -6.22 -13.77 7.48
CA SER A 36 -7.15 -13.11 8.39
C SER A 36 -8.03 -14.12 9.15
N THR A 37 -7.82 -14.22 10.47
CA THR A 37 -8.86 -14.67 11.40
C THR A 37 -9.16 -13.51 12.34
N GLY A 38 -10.45 -13.12 12.38
CA GLY A 38 -10.90 -11.90 13.04
C GLY A 38 -10.55 -11.85 14.53
N THR A 39 -9.96 -10.74 14.95
CA THR A 39 -10.02 -10.28 16.33
C THR A 39 -10.01 -8.76 16.31
N ILE A 40 -11.17 -8.18 16.64
CA ILE A 40 -11.23 -6.77 17.06
C ILE A 40 -10.61 -6.72 18.44
N VAL A 41 -9.34 -6.31 18.52
CA VAL A 41 -8.76 -5.81 19.77
C VAL A 41 -8.53 -4.33 19.57
N SER A 42 -9.42 -3.54 20.16
CA SER A 42 -9.18 -2.13 20.41
C SER A 42 -8.09 -2.03 21.48
N SER A 43 -6.85 -1.80 21.06
CA SER A 43 -5.81 -1.30 21.96
C SER A 43 -5.64 0.19 21.70
N ARG A 44 -6.29 0.98 22.55
CA ARG A 44 -6.01 2.40 22.73
C ARG A 44 -4.52 2.56 23.05
N VAL A 45 -3.77 3.07 22.09
CA VAL A 45 -2.50 3.74 22.36
C VAL A 45 -2.72 5.18 21.98
N GLU A 46 -2.82 6.02 23.00
CA GLU A 46 -2.66 7.45 22.88
C GLU A 46 -1.19 7.67 22.54
N ASP A 47 -0.88 7.89 21.26
CA ASP A 47 0.45 8.33 20.83
C ASP A 47 0.32 9.74 20.25
N ASP A 48 0.74 10.70 21.06
CA ASP A 48 0.80 12.13 20.80
C ASP A 48 1.64 12.46 19.56
N VAL A 49 1.07 13.18 18.57
CA VAL A 49 1.73 13.46 17.28
C VAL A 49 2.65 14.70 17.29
N GLU A 50 2.62 15.54 18.32
CA GLU A 50 3.53 16.72 18.40
C GLU A 50 5.01 16.32 18.52
N ALA A 51 5.33 15.08 18.92
CA ALA A 51 6.70 14.60 19.11
C ALA A 51 7.46 14.22 17.82
N LYS A 52 6.85 14.26 16.62
CA LYS A 52 7.53 13.79 15.39
C LYS A 52 8.42 14.85 14.70
N ILE A 53 8.34 16.12 15.09
CA ILE A 53 9.15 17.18 14.47
C ILE A 53 10.66 16.98 14.76
N GLU A 54 11.02 16.28 15.84
CA GLU A 54 12.43 15.99 16.19
C GLU A 54 13.01 14.69 15.58
N SER A 55 12.33 14.00 14.65
CA SER A 55 12.96 12.90 13.90
C SER A 55 13.86 13.40 12.76
N MET A 56 14.62 14.47 13.04
CA MET A 56 15.76 14.97 12.28
C MET A 56 17.02 14.09 12.52
N VAL A 57 16.89 12.95 13.19
CA VAL A 57 17.98 12.00 13.41
C VAL A 57 17.91 10.88 12.38
N GLN A 58 18.64 11.09 11.30
CA GLN A 58 19.14 10.08 10.36
C GLN A 58 18.07 9.14 9.79
N SER A 59 17.51 9.52 8.63
CA SER A 59 17.05 8.50 7.69
C SER A 59 18.22 7.52 7.47
N PRO A 60 17.99 6.19 7.45
CA PRO A 60 19.03 5.28 7.02
C PRO A 60 19.52 5.80 5.67
N LYS A 61 20.82 6.07 5.56
CA LYS A 61 21.48 6.30 4.28
C LYS A 61 21.34 4.98 3.53
N SER A 62 20.16 4.75 2.95
CA SER A 62 19.94 3.69 2.00
C SER A 62 20.98 3.94 0.93
N ASN A 63 21.71 2.90 0.55
CA ASN A 63 22.70 2.97 -0.51
C ASN A 63 21.96 3.40 -1.79
N VAL A 64 21.89 4.72 -2.03
CA VAL A 64 21.08 5.35 -3.09
C VAL A 64 21.47 4.83 -4.49
N ASN A 65 22.63 4.19 -4.61
CA ASN A 65 23.20 3.74 -5.89
C ASN A 65 23.31 2.21 -6.05
N LYS A 66 22.73 1.38 -5.17
CA LYS A 66 22.65 -0.07 -5.44
C LYS A 66 21.24 -0.43 -5.91
N GLY A 67 21.15 -1.01 -7.10
CA GLY A 67 19.90 -1.59 -7.59
C GLY A 67 19.42 -2.69 -6.64
N VAL A 68 18.09 -2.85 -6.54
CA VAL A 68 17.44 -3.91 -5.77
C VAL A 68 17.08 -5.06 -6.71
N GLY A 69 17.35 -6.30 -6.31
CA GLY A 69 16.86 -7.49 -7.00
C GLY A 69 15.45 -7.85 -6.53
N VAL A 70 14.64 -8.38 -7.44
CA VAL A 70 13.26 -8.78 -7.18
C VAL A 70 13.06 -10.22 -7.65
N GLN A 71 12.54 -11.08 -6.78
CA GLN A 71 12.23 -12.47 -7.12
C GLN A 71 10.74 -12.73 -6.91
N PHE A 72 10.13 -13.35 -7.91
CA PHE A 72 8.75 -13.82 -7.91
C PHE A 72 8.79 -15.35 -7.84
N GLN A 73 8.05 -15.93 -6.88
CA GLN A 73 7.98 -17.37 -6.67
C GLN A 73 6.51 -17.81 -6.65
N ASN A 74 6.16 -18.75 -7.51
CA ASN A 74 4.83 -19.35 -7.65
C ASN A 74 3.71 -18.30 -7.58
N VAL A 75 3.80 -17.27 -8.42
CA VAL A 75 2.84 -16.15 -8.40
C VAL A 75 1.58 -16.51 -9.18
N ASP A 76 0.45 -16.48 -8.48
CA ASP A 76 -0.90 -16.56 -9.02
C ASP A 76 -1.60 -15.20 -8.91
N PHE A 77 -2.30 -14.77 -9.96
CA PHE A 77 -2.98 -13.47 -9.97
C PHE A 77 -4.28 -13.48 -10.77
N ASP A 78 -5.36 -13.03 -10.11
CA ASP A 78 -6.72 -12.98 -10.62
C ASP A 78 -7.33 -11.60 -10.38
N TYR A 79 -8.11 -11.09 -11.35
CA TYR A 79 -8.86 -9.86 -11.14
C TYR A 79 -10.11 -10.14 -10.28
N PRO A 80 -10.42 -9.34 -9.24
CA PRO A 80 -11.62 -9.55 -8.41
C PRO A 80 -12.94 -9.52 -9.18
N ALA A 81 -12.99 -8.79 -10.30
CA ALA A 81 -14.17 -8.71 -11.17
C ALA A 81 -14.34 -9.92 -12.11
N ARG A 82 -13.34 -10.81 -12.20
CA ARG A 82 -13.28 -11.97 -13.10
C ARG A 82 -12.54 -13.13 -12.40
N PRO A 83 -13.08 -13.70 -11.32
CA PRO A 83 -12.42 -14.78 -10.58
C PRO A 83 -12.23 -16.06 -11.40
N ASP A 84 -13.01 -16.24 -12.47
CA ASP A 84 -12.96 -17.44 -13.31
C ASP A 84 -11.78 -17.45 -14.29
N MET A 85 -11.07 -16.33 -14.44
CA MET A 85 -9.93 -16.23 -15.36
C MET A 85 -8.67 -15.81 -14.62
N ARG A 86 -7.74 -16.77 -14.51
CA ARG A 86 -6.41 -16.55 -13.94
C ARG A 86 -5.44 -15.97 -14.95
N VAL A 87 -4.82 -14.85 -14.60
CA VAL A 87 -3.91 -14.12 -15.49
C VAL A 87 -2.47 -14.61 -15.34
N LEU A 88 -2.01 -14.77 -14.09
CA LEU A 88 -0.74 -15.42 -13.79
C LEU A 88 -1.04 -16.75 -13.11
N ASN A 89 -0.37 -17.83 -13.55
CA ASN A 89 -0.58 -19.19 -13.07
C ASN A 89 0.79 -19.79 -12.72
N GLY A 90 1.17 -19.76 -11.45
CA GLY A 90 2.45 -20.29 -10.96
C GLY A 90 3.67 -19.70 -11.66
N MET A 91 3.77 -18.36 -11.74
CA MET A 91 4.89 -17.70 -12.41
C MET A 91 6.11 -17.57 -11.47
N ASP A 92 7.26 -18.05 -11.94
CA ASP A 92 8.57 -17.91 -11.29
C ASP A 92 9.53 -17.10 -12.15
N PHE A 93 10.07 -15.98 -11.63
CA PHE A 93 11.14 -15.26 -12.30
C PHE A 93 11.93 -14.36 -11.35
N GLU A 94 13.17 -14.06 -11.74
CA GLU A 94 14.10 -13.25 -10.96
C GLU A 94 14.64 -12.10 -11.80
N ILE A 95 14.53 -10.89 -11.26
CA ILE A 95 15.16 -9.67 -11.78
C ILE A 95 16.36 -9.40 -10.90
N THR A 96 17.55 -9.59 -11.44
CA THR A 96 18.78 -9.18 -10.79
C THR A 96 19.04 -7.70 -11.05
N PRO A 97 19.58 -6.95 -10.08
CA PRO A 97 19.89 -5.54 -10.29
C PRO A 97 21.06 -5.43 -11.29
N ALA A 98 20.76 -4.95 -12.49
CA ALA A 98 21.76 -4.77 -13.53
C ALA A 98 22.70 -3.61 -13.20
N GLY A 99 24.00 -3.88 -13.14
CA GLY A 99 25.03 -2.86 -13.27
C GLY A 99 25.19 -2.53 -14.76
N TRP A 100 24.41 -1.59 -15.27
CA TRP A 100 24.54 -1.12 -16.66
C TRP A 100 25.74 -0.19 -16.87
N THR A 101 26.67 -0.14 -15.92
CA THR A 101 27.82 0.77 -15.95
C THR A 101 29.11 0.00 -16.24
N ASP A 102 29.69 0.31 -17.39
CA ASP A 102 31.13 0.25 -17.72
C ASP A 102 31.72 -1.07 -18.24
N ARG A 103 31.24 -1.53 -19.40
CA ARG A 103 31.98 -2.48 -20.27
C ARG A 103 31.99 -2.03 -21.74
N LEU A 104 32.25 -0.73 -21.98
CA LEU A 104 32.46 -0.20 -23.32
C LEU A 104 33.46 0.96 -23.32
N MET A 105 34.71 0.67 -22.97
CA MET A 105 35.90 1.48 -23.29
C MET A 105 37.11 0.55 -23.29
N ASP A 106 37.34 -0.12 -24.43
CA ASP A 106 38.66 -0.61 -24.87
C ASP A 106 39.02 0.14 -26.16
#